data_AF-A0AAV1JX15-F1
#
_entry.id   AF-A0AAV1JX15-F1
#
_cell.length_a   1.000
_cell.length_b   1.000
_cell.length_c   1.000
_cell.angle_alpha   90.00
_cell.angle_beta   90.00
_cell.angle_gamma   90.00
#
_symmetry.space_group_name_H-M   'P 1'
#
loop_
_entity.id
_entity.type
_entity.pdbx_description
1 polymer ?
#
loop_
_entity_poly.entity_id
_entity_poly.type
_entity_poly.pdbx_seq_one_letter_code
_entity_poly.pdbx_strand_id
1 'polypeptide(L)'
;MAFLRSGWQKIATVFGSNNGGLLSRFLTSNIPSVNKPLIDTNQDIISTCNKLIEDKSSRNFAIVHLLASKDFSLIGRPVVQPGLVTVTATIISKGLAHTKIHFKKKRRKQFMRINFQRPQQTMLRINSVVINNTINEAPKNEF
;
A
#
# COMPACT_ATOMS: atom_id res chain seq x y z
N MET A 1 13.20 37.75 -48.51
CA MET A 1 14.02 37.54 -47.31
C MET A 1 13.42 36.40 -46.52
N ALA A 2 13.93 35.20 -46.79
CA ALA A 2 13.61 33.97 -46.07
C ALA A 2 14.61 33.77 -44.91
N PHE A 3 14.47 32.66 -44.21
CA PHE A 3 15.31 32.14 -43.11
C PHE A 3 14.84 32.52 -41.71
N LEU A 4 14.05 31.62 -41.10
CA LEU A 4 14.24 31.06 -39.75
C LEU A 4 13.11 30.04 -39.46
N ARG A 5 13.04 28.96 -40.25
CA ARG A 5 12.14 27.83 -39.97
C ARG A 5 12.78 26.50 -40.40
N SER A 6 14.03 26.27 -40.00
CA SER A 6 14.74 25.01 -40.20
C SER A 6 15.48 24.63 -38.94
N GLY A 7 14.77 23.92 -38.07
CA GLY A 7 15.36 23.40 -36.85
C GLY A 7 14.29 22.72 -36.02
N TRP A 8 13.83 21.57 -36.50
CA TRP A 8 13.18 20.46 -35.76
C TRP A 8 12.60 19.41 -36.73
N GLN A 9 13.36 19.04 -37.78
CA GLN A 9 13.00 17.95 -38.69
C GLN A 9 14.07 16.85 -38.79
N LYS A 10 15.07 16.83 -37.90
CA LYS A 10 16.18 15.85 -37.93
C LYS A 10 16.16 14.80 -36.81
N ILE A 11 15.03 14.56 -36.15
CA ILE A 11 14.90 13.46 -35.15
C ILE A 11 13.86 12.41 -35.57
N ALA A 12 13.13 12.61 -36.68
CA ALA A 12 12.01 11.75 -37.07
C ALA A 12 12.37 10.61 -38.05
N THR A 13 13.64 10.21 -38.17
CA THR A 13 14.06 9.13 -39.11
C THR A 13 14.65 7.88 -38.45
N VAL A 14 14.55 7.72 -37.12
CA VAL A 14 15.03 6.51 -36.44
C VAL A 14 13.92 5.46 -36.18
N PHE A 15 12.63 5.83 -36.32
CA PHE A 15 11.52 4.91 -36.02
C PHE A 15 10.53 4.68 -37.16
N GLY A 16 10.91 5.00 -38.40
CA GLY A 16 10.04 4.85 -39.57
C GLY A 16 10.69 4.09 -40.70
N SER A 17 10.72 2.75 -40.62
CA SER A 17 10.73 1.87 -41.79
C SER A 17 10.63 0.41 -41.31
N ASN A 18 9.46 -0.18 -41.56
CA ASN A 18 9.33 -1.63 -41.63
C ASN A 18 10.26 -2.15 -42.73
N ASN A 19 11.38 -2.76 -42.34
CA ASN A 19 12.08 -3.76 -43.14
C ASN A 19 12.69 -4.78 -42.18
N GLY A 20 12.17 -6.01 -42.27
CA GLY A 20 12.52 -7.12 -41.40
C GLY A 20 13.99 -7.47 -41.47
N GLY A 21 14.63 -7.49 -40.30
CA GLY A 21 15.92 -8.11 -40.06
C GLY A 21 15.75 -9.36 -39.18
N LEU A 22 16.73 -10.27 -39.26
CA LEU A 22 16.81 -11.61 -38.65
C LEU A 22 16.64 -11.69 -37.11
N LEU A 23 16.31 -10.59 -36.44
CA LEU A 23 16.07 -10.49 -35.00
C LEU A 23 14.59 -10.66 -34.60
N SER A 24 13.67 -10.89 -35.55
CA SER A 24 12.23 -11.04 -35.28
C SER A 24 11.77 -12.44 -34.83
N ARG A 25 12.70 -13.38 -34.62
CA ARG A 25 12.36 -14.79 -34.27
C ARG A 25 12.21 -15.10 -32.79
N PHE A 26 12.31 -14.12 -31.89
CA PHE A 26 12.05 -14.33 -30.45
C PHE A 26 10.68 -13.80 -30.00
N LEU A 27 9.65 -13.99 -30.83
CA LEU A 27 8.28 -14.05 -30.31
C LEU A 27 8.04 -15.43 -29.70
N THR A 28 8.57 -15.67 -28.50
CA THR A 28 8.03 -16.73 -27.64
C THR A 28 6.72 -16.20 -27.07
N SER A 29 5.63 -16.82 -27.50
CA SER A 29 4.32 -16.89 -26.85
C SER A 29 3.92 -15.68 -25.98
N ASN A 30 2.93 -14.93 -26.46
CA ASN A 30 2.02 -14.19 -25.58
C ASN A 30 1.41 -15.17 -24.55
N ILE A 31 2.14 -15.38 -23.46
CA ILE A 31 1.57 -15.72 -22.16
C ILE A 31 0.62 -14.55 -21.87
N PRO A 32 -0.66 -14.77 -21.55
CA PRO A 32 -1.49 -13.68 -21.10
C PRO A 32 -0.80 -13.14 -19.85
N SER A 33 -0.15 -11.99 -19.95
CA SER A 33 0.19 -11.21 -18.77
C SER A 33 -1.14 -10.94 -18.12
N VAL A 34 -1.42 -11.68 -17.05
CA VAL A 34 -2.60 -11.45 -16.22
C VAL A 34 -2.48 -10.00 -15.79
N ASN A 35 -3.19 -9.13 -16.48
CA ASN A 35 -3.29 -7.72 -16.17
C ASN A 35 -4.10 -7.63 -14.88
N LYS A 36 -3.47 -7.96 -13.75
CA LYS A 36 -3.88 -7.38 -12.48
C LYS A 36 -3.69 -5.88 -12.68
N PRO A 37 -4.75 -5.06 -12.60
CA PRO A 37 -4.59 -3.62 -12.75
C PRO A 37 -3.53 -3.18 -11.74
N LEU A 38 -2.51 -2.49 -12.22
CA LEU A 38 -1.48 -1.89 -11.38
C LEU A 38 -2.20 -0.87 -10.49
N ILE A 39 -2.24 -1.15 -9.18
CA ILE A 39 -3.00 -0.38 -8.20
C ILE A 39 -2.21 0.89 -7.90
N ASP A 40 -2.19 1.84 -8.84
CA ASP A 40 -1.29 3.00 -8.79
C ASP A 40 -1.84 4.17 -7.99
N THR A 41 -3.15 4.19 -7.68
CA THR A 41 -3.72 5.26 -6.86
C THR A 41 -3.81 4.84 -5.38
N ASN A 42 -3.42 5.74 -4.48
CA ASN A 42 -3.57 5.55 -3.03
C ASN A 42 -5.04 5.22 -2.65
N GLN A 43 -6.01 5.72 -3.41
CA GLN A 43 -7.44 5.45 -3.19
C GLN A 43 -7.81 4.00 -3.54
N ASP A 44 -7.21 3.44 -4.59
CA ASP A 44 -7.44 2.04 -4.98
C ASP A 44 -6.75 1.07 -4.01
N ILE A 45 -5.57 1.41 -3.50
CA ILE A 45 -4.90 0.65 -2.43
C ILE A 45 -5.80 0.62 -1.19
N ILE A 46 -6.31 1.79 -0.76
CA ILE A 46 -7.18 1.91 0.41
C ILE A 46 -8.49 1.14 0.21
N SER A 47 -9.13 1.24 -0.97
CA SER A 47 -10.38 0.53 -1.24
C SER A 47 -10.19 -0.99 -1.30
N THR A 48 -9.07 -1.44 -1.85
CA THR A 48 -8.69 -2.86 -1.90
C THR A 48 -8.37 -3.40 -0.52
N CYS A 49 -7.60 -2.67 0.29
CA CYS A 49 -7.34 -3.02 1.69
C CYS A 49 -8.64 -3.05 2.50
N ASN A 50 -9.54 -2.09 2.32
CA ASN A 50 -10.82 -2.05 3.01
C ASN A 50 -11.72 -3.25 2.65
N LYS A 51 -11.73 -3.66 1.37
CA LYS A 51 -12.40 -4.89 0.91
C LYS A 51 -11.80 -6.13 1.52
N LEU A 52 -10.46 -6.27 1.48
CA LEU A 52 -9.78 -7.40 2.13
C LEU A 52 -10.09 -7.46 3.63
N ILE A 53 -10.07 -6.32 4.32
CA ILE A 53 -10.46 -6.20 5.73
C ILE A 53 -11.93 -6.62 5.94
N GLU A 54 -12.82 -6.42 4.97
CA GLU A 54 -14.21 -6.89 5.02
C GLU A 54 -14.35 -8.40 4.87
N ASP A 55 -13.63 -8.98 3.91
CA ASP A 55 -13.75 -10.40 3.56
C ASP A 55 -13.22 -11.34 4.67
N LYS A 56 -12.33 -10.85 5.54
CA LYS A 56 -11.73 -11.63 6.63
C LYS A 56 -11.98 -10.96 7.98
N SER A 57 -12.94 -11.51 8.71
CA SER A 57 -13.32 -11.09 10.07
C SER A 57 -12.17 -11.14 11.09
N SER A 58 -11.25 -12.10 10.96
CA SER A 58 -10.06 -12.24 11.82
C SER A 58 -8.77 -12.39 10.99
N ARG A 59 -7.70 -11.70 11.40
CA ARG A 59 -6.36 -11.78 10.78
C ARG A 59 -5.25 -11.56 11.80
N ASN A 60 -4.01 -11.79 11.38
CA ASN A 60 -2.80 -11.38 12.08
C ASN A 60 -2.48 -9.93 11.71
N PHE A 61 -2.59 -9.00 12.66
CA PHE A 61 -2.62 -7.56 12.37
C PHE A 61 -1.42 -6.75 12.91
N ALA A 62 -0.41 -7.38 13.51
CA ALA A 62 0.58 -6.65 14.30
C ALA A 62 2.04 -6.95 13.94
N ILE A 63 2.82 -5.87 13.83
CA ILE A 63 4.28 -5.85 13.96
C ILE A 63 4.59 -5.65 15.45
N VAL A 64 5.12 -6.68 16.10
CA VAL A 64 5.31 -6.69 17.56
C VAL A 64 6.74 -6.31 17.92
N HIS A 65 6.91 -5.29 18.76
CA HIS A 65 8.24 -4.84 19.21
C HIS A 65 8.63 -5.44 20.56
N LEU A 66 7.67 -5.55 21.47
CA LEU A 66 7.85 -6.10 22.80
C LEU A 66 6.62 -6.91 23.18
N LEU A 67 6.84 -8.09 23.73
CA LEU A 67 5.80 -8.92 24.35
C LEU A 67 6.21 -9.20 25.79
N ALA A 68 5.38 -8.82 26.75
CA ALA A 68 5.61 -9.10 28.16
C ALA A 68 4.59 -10.14 28.67
N SER A 69 5.09 -11.09 29.44
CA SER A 69 4.31 -12.00 30.29
C SER A 69 4.66 -11.71 31.74
N LYS A 70 4.01 -12.43 32.67
CA LYS A 70 4.30 -12.32 34.11
C LYS A 70 5.76 -12.66 34.44
N ASP A 71 6.29 -13.72 33.80
CA ASP A 71 7.57 -14.31 34.18
C ASP A 71 8.71 -14.00 33.20
N PHE A 72 8.40 -13.53 31.99
CA PHE A 72 9.40 -13.23 30.95
C PHE A 72 8.95 -12.11 30.02
N SER A 73 9.90 -11.52 29.30
CA SER A 73 9.62 -10.53 28.25
C SER A 73 10.44 -10.84 27.01
N LEU A 74 9.81 -10.79 25.84
CA LEU A 74 10.44 -10.88 24.53
C LEU A 74 10.62 -9.46 23.99
N ILE A 75 11.87 -9.07 23.78
CA ILE A 75 12.23 -7.76 23.26
C ILE A 75 12.79 -7.94 21.85
N GLY A 76 12.11 -7.36 20.87
CA GLY A 76 12.54 -7.29 19.50
C GLY A 76 13.69 -6.29 19.31
N ARG A 77 14.57 -6.57 18.35
CA ARG A 77 15.65 -5.66 17.94
C ARG A 77 15.64 -5.49 16.43
N PRO A 78 14.89 -4.52 15.85
CA PRO A 78 13.88 -3.65 16.46
C PRO A 78 12.49 -4.30 16.63
N VAL A 79 12.22 -5.40 15.91
CA VAL A 79 10.94 -6.11 15.93
C VAL A 79 11.17 -7.55 16.40
N VAL A 80 10.18 -8.15 17.05
CA VAL A 80 10.16 -9.58 17.36
C VAL A 80 10.07 -10.35 16.04
N GLN A 81 10.74 -11.51 15.98
CA GLN A 81 10.81 -12.34 14.79
C GLN A 81 9.40 -12.66 14.24
N PRO A 82 9.16 -12.46 12.93
CA PRO A 82 7.87 -12.80 12.32
C PRO A 82 7.62 -14.31 12.44
N GLY A 83 6.39 -14.68 12.81
CA GLY A 83 6.00 -16.08 13.05
C GLY A 83 6.24 -16.59 14.48
N LEU A 84 7.07 -15.91 15.28
CA LEU A 84 7.23 -16.26 16.71
C LEU A 84 5.99 -15.91 17.52
N VAL A 85 5.42 -14.73 17.27
CA VAL A 85 4.23 -14.22 17.96
C VAL A 85 3.11 -14.01 16.96
N THR A 86 1.94 -14.56 17.29
CA THR A 86 0.71 -14.41 16.52
C THR A 86 -0.30 -13.61 17.32
N VAL A 87 -0.68 -12.45 16.79
CA VAL A 87 -1.70 -11.57 17.37
C VAL A 87 -2.96 -11.68 16.53
N THR A 88 -4.00 -12.30 17.08
CA THR A 88 -5.30 -12.39 16.41
C THR A 88 -6.21 -11.26 16.89
N ALA A 89 -6.81 -10.55 15.94
CA ALA A 89 -7.79 -9.52 16.23
C ALA A 89 -9.01 -9.66 15.32
N THR A 90 -10.17 -9.24 15.83
CA THR A 90 -11.42 -9.15 15.07
C THR A 90 -11.82 -7.68 14.86
N ILE A 91 -12.44 -7.40 13.73
CA ILE A 91 -12.99 -6.09 13.44
C ILE A 91 -14.35 -5.97 14.11
N ILE A 92 -14.51 -5.02 15.04
CA ILE A 92 -15.80 -4.76 15.71
C ILE A 92 -16.66 -3.85 14.84
N SER A 93 -16.09 -2.75 14.37
CA SER A 93 -16.86 -1.73 13.66
C SER A 93 -16.00 -0.97 12.66
N LYS A 94 -16.66 -0.51 11.60
CA LYS A 94 -16.11 0.42 10.62
C LYS A 94 -16.98 1.67 10.66
N GLY A 95 -16.35 2.83 10.69
CA GLY A 95 -17.07 4.09 10.81
C GLY A 95 -16.25 5.28 10.36
N LEU A 96 -16.86 6.46 10.54
CA LEU A 96 -16.17 7.72 10.38
C LEU A 96 -15.79 8.24 11.77
N ALA A 97 -14.62 8.86 11.87
CA ALA A 97 -14.24 9.59 13.07
C ALA A 97 -15.17 10.79 13.30
N HIS A 98 -15.03 11.40 14.48
CA HIS A 98 -15.62 12.71 14.72
C HIS A 98 -15.18 13.72 13.65
N THR A 99 -16.10 14.63 13.30
CA THR A 99 -15.83 15.68 12.32
C THR A 99 -14.79 16.65 12.87
N LYS A 100 -13.63 16.71 12.22
CA LYS A 100 -12.63 17.74 12.45
C LYS A 100 -12.89 18.90 11.51
N ILE A 101 -13.01 20.09 12.07
CA ILE A 101 -13.33 21.30 11.31
C ILE A 101 -12.04 22.08 11.07
N HIS A 102 -11.62 22.17 9.82
CA HIS A 102 -10.51 23.00 9.40
C HIS A 102 -11.04 24.35 8.92
N PHE A 103 -10.97 25.34 9.81
CA PHE A 103 -11.37 26.71 9.52
C PHE A 103 -10.18 27.55 9.05
N LYS A 104 -10.37 28.28 7.94
CA LYS A 104 -9.39 29.25 7.43
C LYS A 104 -10.07 30.59 7.22
N LYS A 105 -9.56 31.64 7.87
CA LYS A 105 -10.03 33.03 7.71
C LYS A 105 -8.84 33.94 7.42
N LYS A 106 -8.99 34.83 6.43
CA LYS A 106 -8.05 35.93 6.19
C LYS A 106 -8.76 37.26 6.45
N ARG A 107 -8.11 38.12 7.24
CA ARG A 107 -8.65 39.42 7.65
C ARG A 107 -8.77 40.38 6.46
N ARG A 108 -9.88 41.13 6.37
CA ARG A 108 -10.16 42.17 5.33
C ARG A 108 -10.11 41.68 3.88
N LYS A 109 -10.23 40.37 3.65
CA LYS A 109 -10.24 39.77 2.30
C LYS A 109 -11.53 39.01 2.00
N GLN A 110 -12.57 39.17 2.84
CA GLN A 110 -13.82 38.39 2.76
C GLN A 110 -13.59 36.89 2.53
N PHE A 111 -12.48 36.36 3.05
CA PHE A 111 -12.06 34.99 2.81
C PHE A 111 -12.26 34.20 4.09
N MET A 112 -13.25 33.32 4.04
CA MET A 112 -13.61 32.41 5.12
C MET A 112 -13.99 31.07 4.49
N ARG A 113 -13.28 30.00 4.87
CA ARG A 113 -13.51 28.64 4.36
C ARG A 113 -13.56 27.69 5.54
N ILE A 114 -14.56 26.82 5.53
CA ILE A 114 -14.73 25.74 6.50
C ILE A 114 -14.61 24.43 5.71
N ASN A 115 -13.69 23.55 6.10
CA ASN A 115 -13.61 22.20 5.56
C ASN A 115 -13.89 21.19 6.67
N PHE A 116 -14.88 20.33 6.45
CA PHE A 116 -15.24 19.26 7.37
C PHE A 116 -14.53 17.99 6.96
N GLN A 117 -13.61 17.52 7.80
CA GLN A 117 -12.87 16.29 7.55
C GLN A 117 -13.32 15.21 8.53
N ARG A 118 -13.69 14.05 7.99
CA ARG A 118 -14.01 12.83 8.74
C ARG A 118 -13.20 11.66 8.20
N PRO A 119 -12.04 11.35 8.78
CA PRO A 119 -11.28 10.18 8.36
C PRO A 119 -12.05 8.89 8.66
N GLN A 120 -11.90 7.89 7.80
CA GLN A 120 -12.40 6.54 8.05
C GLN A 120 -11.62 5.90 9.19
N GLN A 121 -12.31 5.24 10.11
CA GLN A 121 -11.72 4.53 11.25
C GLN A 121 -12.30 3.12 11.32
N THR A 122 -11.46 2.16 11.70
CA THR A 122 -11.86 0.77 11.93
C THR A 122 -11.46 0.39 13.35
N MET A 123 -12.41 -0.11 14.14
CA MET A 123 -12.19 -0.54 15.51
C MET A 123 -11.87 -2.04 15.53
N LEU A 124 -10.72 -2.39 16.10
CA LEU A 124 -10.25 -3.77 16.24
C LEU A 124 -10.27 -4.19 17.71
N ARG A 125 -10.71 -5.43 17.97
CA ARG A 125 -10.56 -6.11 19.26
C ARG A 125 -9.42 -7.12 19.18
N ILE A 126 -8.43 -7.01 20.04
CA ILE A 126 -7.44 -8.07 20.20
C ILE A 126 -8.11 -9.22 20.95
N ASN A 127 -8.10 -10.41 20.35
CA ASN A 127 -8.71 -11.60 20.95
C ASN A 127 -7.66 -12.40 21.71
N SER A 128 -6.55 -12.71 21.06
CA SER A 128 -5.47 -13.48 21.67
C SER A 128 -4.12 -13.09 21.13
N VAL A 129 -3.11 -13.29 21.97
CA VAL A 129 -1.71 -13.18 21.62
C VAL A 129 -1.06 -14.50 22.02
N VAL A 130 -0.53 -15.22 21.03
CA VAL A 130 0.01 -16.56 21.23
C VAL A 130 1.45 -16.61 20.71
N ILE A 131 2.31 -17.29 21.45
CA ILE A 131 3.68 -17.60 21.03
C ILE A 131 3.66 -18.98 20.40
N ASN A 132 3.93 -19.07 19.10
CA ASN A 132 3.73 -20.30 18.34
C ASN A 132 5.01 -21.12 18.16
N ASN A 133 6.17 -20.46 18.11
CA ASN A 133 7.45 -21.10 17.77
C ASN A 133 8.41 -21.20 18.97
N THR A 134 9.35 -22.11 18.83
CA THR A 134 10.53 -22.25 19.68
C THR A 134 11.47 -21.06 19.49
N ILE A 135 12.09 -20.65 20.59
CA ILE A 135 13.01 -19.50 20.63
C ILE A 135 14.34 -19.94 19.99
N ASN A 136 14.97 -19.05 19.21
CA ASN A 136 16.25 -19.24 18.50
C ASN A 136 16.22 -20.12 17.24
N GLU A 137 15.05 -20.54 16.76
CA GLU A 137 14.96 -21.14 15.43
C GLU A 137 15.00 -20.08 14.32
N ALA A 138 15.63 -20.41 13.20
CA ALA A 138 15.63 -19.56 12.02
C ALA A 138 14.20 -19.32 11.52
N PRO A 139 13.87 -18.11 11.04
CA PRO A 139 12.52 -17.83 10.57
C PRO A 139 12.17 -18.74 9.39
N LYS A 140 11.09 -19.51 9.53
CA LYS A 140 10.45 -20.17 8.40
C LYS A 140 9.77 -19.07 7.60
N ASN A 141 10.42 -18.63 6.52
CA ASN A 141 9.91 -17.57 5.64
C ASN A 141 8.70 -18.08 4.85
N GLU A 142 7.55 -18.24 5.50
CA GLU A 142 6.28 -18.48 4.86
C GLU A 142 5.58 -17.11 4.69
N PHE A 143 5.73 -16.55 3.48
CA PHE A 143 5.06 -15.33 3.05
C PHE A 143 3.63 -15.63 2.57
#